data_AF-A0A0N5D2Q8-F1
#
_entry.id   AF-A0A0N5D2Q8-F1
#
_cell.length_a   1.000
_cell.length_b   1.000
_cell.length_c   1.000
_cell.angle_alpha   90.00
_cell.angle_beta   90.00
_cell.angle_gamma   90.00
#
_symmetry.space_group_name_H-M   'P 1'
#
loop_
_entity.id
_entity.type
_entity.pdbx_description
1 polymer ?
#
loop_
_entity_poly.entity_id
_entity_poly.type
_entity_poly.pdbx_seq_one_letter_code
_entity_poly.pdbx_strand_id
1 'polypeptide(L)'
;MTTKVKAAAYRLAGGSKTVYGAEYEEKVSTFNSFKKQVDKMVTVVTNLVTDTFVTEIKQKIVRDSADSSMNKFEKLGQALYKYSLQIDDRSCAGVLQTAKNVLDKAGQEHRSFRTDIIERVQKPMKEWIDVNAKNVSKELKAVDNRRDELDCAVNKLRKKADDPEVKARKEQAENAFNEELERADKLLDDEIKQSQSVVSSAMIAYMEVVEGYNGRMKNIFKVPSFNA
;
A
#
# COMPACT_ATOMS: atom_id res chain seq x y z
N MET A 1 -15.26 -24.66 -12.32
CA MET A 1 -16.09 -23.72 -13.12
C MET A 1 -17.58 -24.11 -13.19
N THR A 2 -17.95 -25.38 -13.11
CA THR A 2 -19.35 -25.84 -13.29
C THR A 2 -20.31 -25.48 -12.15
N THR A 3 -19.86 -25.44 -10.88
CA THR A 3 -20.73 -25.13 -9.73
C THR A 3 -21.17 -23.66 -9.71
N LYS A 4 -20.24 -22.73 -9.92
CA LYS A 4 -20.53 -21.28 -9.98
C LYS A 4 -21.58 -20.94 -11.04
N VAL A 5 -21.46 -21.53 -12.24
CA VAL A 5 -22.43 -21.35 -13.33
C VAL A 5 -23.80 -21.94 -12.95
N LYS A 6 -23.83 -23.12 -12.31
CA LYS A 6 -25.07 -23.73 -11.83
C LYS A 6 -25.75 -22.89 -10.73
N ALA A 7 -24.99 -22.39 -9.76
CA ALA A 7 -25.50 -21.53 -8.70
C ALA A 7 -26.07 -20.23 -9.29
N ALA A 8 -25.36 -19.59 -10.22
CA ALA A 8 -25.85 -18.40 -10.92
C ALA A 8 -27.14 -18.69 -11.71
N ALA A 9 -27.21 -19.81 -12.42
CA ALA A 9 -28.42 -20.22 -13.14
C ALA A 9 -29.61 -20.46 -12.21
N TYR A 10 -29.39 -21.10 -11.05
CA TYR A 10 -30.44 -21.26 -10.04
C TYR A 10 -30.95 -19.91 -9.53
N ARG A 11 -30.06 -18.96 -9.22
CA ARG A 11 -30.44 -17.62 -8.77
C ARG A 11 -31.25 -16.86 -9.82
N LEU A 12 -30.84 -16.92 -11.10
CA LEU A 12 -31.55 -16.29 -12.22
C LEU A 12 -32.96 -16.88 -12.42
N ALA A 13 -33.14 -18.17 -12.13
CA ALA A 13 -34.42 -18.86 -12.20
C ALA A 13 -35.30 -18.70 -10.95
N GLY A 14 -34.97 -17.79 -10.02
CA GLY A 14 -35.72 -17.58 -8.77
C GLY A 14 -35.47 -18.64 -7.69
N GLY A 15 -34.38 -19.40 -7.81
CA GLY A 15 -33.94 -20.38 -6.82
C GLY A 15 -33.50 -19.75 -5.50
N SER A 16 -33.39 -20.59 -4.46
CA SER A 16 -32.93 -20.16 -3.15
C SER A 16 -31.47 -19.67 -3.22
N LYS A 17 -31.15 -18.65 -2.43
CA LYS A 17 -29.81 -18.07 -2.31
C LYS A 17 -29.47 -17.89 -0.83
N THR A 18 -28.31 -18.40 -0.43
CA THR A 18 -27.71 -18.11 0.87
C THR A 18 -27.21 -16.67 0.90
N VAL A 19 -27.55 -15.95 1.96
CA VAL A 19 -27.16 -14.55 2.18
C VAL A 19 -26.29 -14.49 3.43
N TYR A 20 -25.31 -13.59 3.44
CA TYR A 20 -24.48 -13.37 4.61
C TYR A 20 -25.24 -12.57 5.67
N GLY A 21 -24.82 -12.69 6.93
CA GLY A 21 -25.31 -11.79 7.98
C GLY A 21 -24.82 -10.36 7.74
N ALA A 22 -25.61 -9.36 8.13
CA ALA A 22 -25.28 -7.95 7.94
C ALA A 22 -23.93 -7.56 8.56
N GLU A 23 -23.63 -8.10 9.76
CA GLU A 23 -22.36 -7.86 10.45
C GLU A 23 -21.15 -8.34 9.63
N TYR A 24 -21.22 -9.55 9.05
CA TYR A 24 -20.16 -10.07 8.20
C TYR A 24 -19.98 -9.22 6.93
N GLU A 25 -21.09 -8.81 6.29
CA GLU A 25 -21.03 -7.94 5.12
C GLU A 25 -20.41 -6.57 5.44
N GLU A 26 -20.70 -6.02 6.62
CA GLU A 26 -20.11 -4.78 7.12
C GLU A 26 -18.59 -4.94 7.38
N LYS A 27 -18.16 -6.04 7.99
CA LYS A 27 -16.73 -6.35 8.18
C LYS A 27 -16.00 -6.45 6.85
N VAL A 28 -16.55 -7.18 5.87
CA VAL A 28 -15.98 -7.30 4.53
C VAL A 28 -15.88 -5.93 3.84
N SER A 29 -16.91 -5.10 3.94
CA SER A 29 -16.93 -3.74 3.39
C SER A 29 -15.83 -2.87 4.03
N THR A 30 -15.75 -2.90 5.36
CA THR A 30 -14.76 -2.17 6.16
C THR A 30 -13.34 -2.56 5.78
N PHE A 31 -13.05 -3.86 5.74
CA PHE A 31 -11.75 -4.39 5.34
C PHE A 31 -11.35 -3.94 3.92
N ASN A 32 -12.27 -4.03 2.95
CA ASN A 32 -11.99 -3.60 1.57
C ASN A 32 -11.76 -2.08 1.47
N SER A 33 -12.50 -1.30 2.26
CA SER A 33 -12.27 0.15 2.39
C SER A 33 -10.88 0.43 2.94
N PHE A 34 -10.48 -0.23 4.03
CA PHE A 34 -9.15 -0.08 4.62
C PHE A 34 -8.04 -0.44 3.64
N LYS A 35 -8.14 -1.60 2.98
CA LYS A 35 -7.20 -2.00 1.94
C LYS A 35 -7.00 -0.91 0.88
N LYS A 36 -8.10 -0.32 0.39
CA LYS A 36 -8.05 0.76 -0.61
C LYS A 36 -7.43 2.04 -0.05
N GLN A 37 -7.66 2.37 1.21
CA GLN A 37 -7.07 3.56 1.83
C GLN A 37 -5.57 3.38 2.09
N VAL A 38 -5.13 2.21 2.57
CA VAL A 38 -3.70 1.91 2.77
C VAL A 38 -2.96 1.98 1.44
N ASP A 39 -3.52 1.44 0.35
CA ASP A 39 -2.92 1.49 -0.99
C ASP A 39 -2.75 2.94 -1.51
N LYS A 40 -3.76 3.79 -1.28
CA LYS A 40 -3.66 5.23 -1.57
C LYS A 40 -2.58 5.90 -0.72
N MET A 41 -2.49 5.60 0.57
CA MET A 41 -1.48 6.17 1.47
C MET A 41 -0.07 5.79 1.01
N VAL A 42 0.17 4.53 0.66
CA VAL A 42 1.42 4.05 0.08
C VAL A 42 1.80 4.92 -1.13
N THR A 43 0.86 5.11 -2.07
CA THR A 43 1.08 5.92 -3.27
C THR A 43 1.43 7.38 -2.94
N VAL A 44 0.67 8.01 -2.05
CA VAL A 44 0.88 9.42 -1.68
C VAL A 44 2.22 9.60 -0.97
N VAL A 45 2.55 8.73 -0.01
CA VAL A 45 3.82 8.79 0.73
C VAL A 45 5.01 8.58 -0.20
N THR A 46 4.93 7.66 -1.15
CA THR A 46 5.99 7.49 -2.17
C THR A 46 6.17 8.77 -2.97
N ASN A 47 5.09 9.34 -3.50
CA ASN A 47 5.13 10.54 -4.33
C ASN A 47 5.69 11.77 -3.61
N LEU A 48 5.55 11.85 -2.28
CA LEU A 48 6.13 12.94 -1.48
C LEU A 48 7.67 12.91 -1.45
N VAL A 49 8.28 11.73 -1.61
CA VAL A 49 9.74 11.55 -1.50
C VAL A 49 10.43 11.23 -2.82
N THR A 50 9.68 10.88 -3.86
CA THR A 50 10.19 10.85 -5.23
C THR A 50 10.10 12.24 -5.84
N ASP A 51 11.22 12.98 -5.81
CA ASP A 51 11.36 14.23 -6.57
C ASP A 51 11.07 13.96 -8.06
N THR A 52 9.87 14.36 -8.52
CA THR A 52 9.31 14.29 -9.88
C THR A 52 8.95 12.91 -10.47
N PHE A 53 7.78 12.86 -11.12
CA PHE A 53 7.27 11.81 -12.03
C PHE A 53 8.33 11.32 -13.05
N VAL A 54 9.27 12.20 -13.41
CA VAL A 54 10.42 11.91 -14.29
C VAL A 54 11.37 10.88 -13.67
N THR A 55 11.55 10.84 -12.35
CA THR A 55 12.44 9.89 -11.67
C THR A 55 11.83 8.49 -11.63
N GLU A 56 10.51 8.36 -11.47
CA GLU A 56 9.80 7.08 -11.58
C GLU A 56 9.81 6.52 -13.00
N ILE A 57 9.61 7.38 -14.00
CA ILE A 57 9.70 7.00 -15.42
C ILE A 57 11.13 6.65 -15.80
N LYS A 58 12.14 7.43 -15.38
CA LYS A 58 13.55 7.16 -15.68
C LYS A 58 14.08 5.92 -14.97
N GLN A 59 13.67 5.62 -13.73
CA GLN A 59 14.04 4.35 -13.08
C GLN A 59 13.47 3.12 -13.81
N LYS A 60 12.35 3.26 -14.52
CA LYS A 60 11.80 2.20 -15.39
C LYS A 60 12.43 2.13 -16.78
N ILE A 61 13.04 3.21 -17.28
CA ILE A 61 13.43 3.34 -18.71
C ILE A 61 14.95 3.49 -18.93
N VAL A 62 15.72 4.06 -17.99
CA VAL A 62 17.13 4.40 -18.20
C VAL A 62 17.98 3.97 -17.00
N ARG A 63 18.68 2.84 -17.15
CA ARG A 63 19.98 2.64 -16.51
C ARG A 63 21.00 3.42 -17.38
N ASP A 64 21.92 4.15 -16.77
CA ASP A 64 23.02 4.87 -17.43
C ASP A 64 22.74 6.33 -17.87
N SER A 65 22.66 7.23 -16.88
CA SER A 65 23.40 8.52 -16.96
C SER A 65 23.64 9.06 -15.55
N ALA A 66 24.88 9.43 -15.23
CA ALA A 66 25.27 9.88 -13.88
C ALA A 66 24.50 11.13 -13.41
N ASP A 67 24.10 12.01 -14.35
CA ASP A 67 23.28 13.21 -14.11
C ASP A 67 21.81 12.91 -13.77
N SER A 68 21.30 11.68 -14.03
CA SER A 68 19.92 11.32 -13.69
C SER A 68 19.73 10.96 -12.22
N SER A 69 20.80 10.92 -11.44
CA SER A 69 20.76 10.50 -10.03
C SER A 69 20.63 11.67 -9.04
N MET A 70 20.84 12.92 -9.49
CA MET A 70 20.90 14.09 -8.60
C MET A 70 19.51 14.59 -8.19
N ASN A 71 19.31 14.85 -6.90
CA ASN A 71 18.10 15.47 -6.40
C ASN A 71 18.12 17.00 -6.59
N LYS A 72 17.03 17.68 -6.22
CA LYS A 72 16.89 19.13 -6.44
C LYS A 72 17.99 19.98 -5.78
N PHE A 73 18.49 19.59 -4.60
CA PHE A 73 19.53 20.34 -3.91
C PHE A 73 20.87 20.21 -4.63
N GLU A 74 21.26 18.98 -4.98
CA GLU A 74 22.51 18.69 -5.67
C GLU A 74 22.54 19.33 -7.06
N LYS A 75 21.40 19.35 -7.78
CA LYS A 75 21.26 20.05 -9.07
C LYS A 75 21.51 21.55 -8.93
N LEU A 76 20.93 22.18 -7.91
CA LEU A 76 21.15 23.60 -7.64
C LEU A 76 22.62 23.86 -7.25
N GLY A 77 23.20 23.02 -6.38
CA GLY A 77 24.60 23.12 -5.98
C GLY A 77 25.53 23.05 -7.17
N GLN A 78 25.31 22.09 -8.07
CA GLN A 78 26.11 21.94 -9.28
C GLN A 78 25.98 23.13 -10.24
N ALA A 79 24.79 23.72 -10.35
CA ALA A 79 24.60 24.94 -11.14
C ALA A 79 25.38 26.13 -10.56
N LEU A 80 25.31 26.34 -9.24
CA LEU A 80 26.07 27.40 -8.55
C LEU A 80 27.58 27.20 -8.70
N TYR A 81 28.05 25.96 -8.60
CA TYR A 81 29.46 25.63 -8.81
C TYR A 81 29.92 25.98 -10.22
N LYS A 82 29.16 25.57 -11.25
CA LYS A 82 29.47 25.92 -12.64
C LYS A 82 29.53 27.44 -12.86
N TYR A 83 28.59 28.17 -12.28
CA TYR A 83 28.58 29.64 -12.35
C TYR A 83 29.79 30.27 -11.63
N SER A 84 30.20 29.71 -10.48
CA SER A 84 31.36 30.19 -9.72
C SER A 84 32.68 30.11 -10.49
N LEU A 85 32.80 29.17 -11.44
CA LEU A 85 33.98 29.02 -12.29
C LEU A 85 34.06 30.07 -13.40
N GLN A 86 32.98 30.82 -13.64
CA GLN A 86 32.85 31.79 -14.73
C GLN A 86 32.96 33.24 -14.26
N ILE A 87 33.01 33.48 -12.95
CA ILE A 87 33.06 34.83 -12.39
C ILE A 87 34.49 35.18 -11.95
N ASP A 88 34.92 36.40 -12.29
CA ASP A 88 36.29 36.87 -12.02
C ASP A 88 36.50 37.26 -10.55
N ASP A 89 35.43 37.67 -9.86
CA ASP A 89 35.48 37.99 -8.43
C ASP A 89 35.65 36.73 -7.59
N ARG A 90 36.87 36.54 -7.05
CA ARG A 90 37.23 35.39 -6.22
C ARG A 90 36.42 35.30 -4.92
N SER A 91 36.00 36.42 -4.35
CA SER A 91 35.16 36.45 -3.15
C SER A 91 33.77 35.91 -3.47
N CYS A 92 33.13 36.44 -4.51
CA CYS A 92 31.84 35.94 -4.97
C CYS A 92 31.91 34.47 -5.41
N ALA A 93 32.99 34.04 -6.07
CA ALA A 93 33.22 32.64 -6.44
C ALA A 93 33.28 31.74 -5.20
N GLY A 94 34.01 32.16 -4.17
CA GLY A 94 34.11 31.43 -2.90
C GLY A 94 32.76 31.25 -2.19
N VAL A 95 31.89 32.26 -2.20
CA VAL A 95 30.54 32.16 -1.63
C VAL A 95 29.70 31.10 -2.36
N LEU A 96 29.72 31.10 -3.69
CA LEU A 96 28.97 30.12 -4.49
C LEU A 96 29.48 28.68 -4.32
N GLN A 97 30.80 28.50 -4.20
CA GLN A 97 31.39 27.20 -3.89
C GLN A 97 31.00 26.73 -2.49
N THR A 98 30.93 27.65 -1.52
CA THR A 98 30.43 27.33 -0.17
C THR A 98 28.95 26.94 -0.20
N ALA A 99 28.13 27.66 -0.97
CA ALA A 99 26.72 27.33 -1.16
C ALA A 99 26.52 25.94 -1.79
N LYS A 100 27.36 25.54 -2.76
CA LYS A 100 27.38 24.17 -3.29
C LYS A 100 27.58 23.14 -2.18
N ASN A 101 28.58 23.32 -1.31
CA ASN A 101 28.85 22.38 -0.23
C ASN A 101 27.68 22.23 0.76
N VAL A 102 26.95 23.32 1.03
CA VAL A 102 25.72 23.29 1.84
C VAL A 102 24.63 22.48 1.14
N LEU A 103 24.44 22.71 -0.16
CA LEU A 103 23.43 22.01 -0.97
C LEU A 103 23.76 20.53 -1.18
N ASP A 104 25.03 20.16 -1.28
CA ASP A 104 25.46 18.75 -1.35
C ASP A 104 25.12 18.01 -0.05
N LYS A 105 25.33 18.65 1.12
CA LYS A 105 24.89 18.10 2.42
C LYS A 105 23.37 17.96 2.50
N ALA A 106 22.62 18.99 2.08
CA ALA A 106 21.16 18.93 2.02
C ALA A 106 20.68 17.83 1.07
N GLY A 107 21.40 17.62 -0.03
CA GLY A 107 21.17 16.55 -0.99
C GLY A 107 21.33 15.17 -0.37
N GLN A 108 22.41 14.94 0.36
CA GLN A 108 22.63 13.68 1.08
C GLN A 108 21.53 13.42 2.12
N GLU A 109 21.17 14.43 2.92
CA GLU A 109 20.06 14.30 3.88
C GLU A 109 18.72 14.00 3.21
N HIS A 110 18.44 14.61 2.06
CA HIS A 110 17.22 14.32 1.32
C HIS A 110 17.17 12.88 0.77
N ARG A 111 18.33 12.31 0.37
CA ARG A 111 18.42 10.89 0.00
C ARG A 111 18.13 9.98 1.19
N SER A 112 18.70 10.27 2.36
CA SER A 112 18.44 9.52 3.59
C SER A 112 16.97 9.58 3.99
N PHE A 113 16.38 10.78 3.96
CA PHE A 113 14.95 10.97 4.21
C PHE A 113 14.07 10.13 3.28
N ARG A 114 14.37 10.12 1.97
CA ARG A 114 13.65 9.28 1.01
C ARG A 114 13.76 7.79 1.38
N THR A 115 14.96 7.30 1.70
CA THR A 115 15.17 5.91 2.10
C THR A 115 14.38 5.56 3.37
N ASP A 116 14.43 6.42 4.38
CA ASP A 116 13.72 6.21 5.65
C ASP A 116 12.20 6.14 5.45
N ILE A 117 11.63 7.02 4.63
CA ILE A 117 10.21 6.97 4.30
C ILE A 117 9.85 5.68 3.56
N ILE A 118 10.68 5.23 2.60
CA ILE A 118 10.43 3.99 1.86
C ILE A 118 10.47 2.78 2.81
N GLU A 119 11.53 2.65 3.62
CA GLU A 119 11.74 1.45 4.45
C GLU A 119 10.85 1.43 5.69
N ARG A 120 10.63 2.56 6.35
CA ARG A 120 9.91 2.61 7.65
C ARG A 120 8.42 2.90 7.53
N VAL A 121 7.98 3.51 6.43
CA VAL A 121 6.58 3.92 6.24
C VAL A 121 5.94 3.13 5.11
N GLN A 122 6.51 3.20 3.90
CA GLN A 122 5.91 2.60 2.71
C GLN A 122 5.92 1.06 2.75
N LYS A 123 7.08 0.46 3.04
CA LYS A 123 7.29 -0.98 2.95
C LYS A 123 6.38 -1.79 3.89
N PRO A 124 6.20 -1.45 5.18
CA PRO A 124 5.29 -2.20 6.06
C PRO A 124 3.83 -2.18 5.57
N MET A 125 3.34 -1.02 5.12
CA MET A 125 1.98 -0.90 4.57
C MET A 125 1.82 -1.73 3.29
N LYS A 126 2.84 -1.73 2.42
CA LYS A 126 2.83 -2.49 1.18
C LYS A 126 2.90 -4.00 1.42
N GLU A 127 3.73 -4.44 2.36
CA GLU A 127 3.82 -5.84 2.76
C GLU A 127 2.48 -6.36 3.29
N TRP A 128 1.79 -5.58 4.13
CA TRP A 128 0.45 -5.93 4.58
C TRP A 128 -0.54 -6.06 3.41
N ILE A 129 -0.51 -5.18 2.40
CA ILE A 129 -1.36 -5.31 1.21
C ILE A 129 -1.04 -6.60 0.42
N ASP A 130 0.24 -6.81 0.14
CA ASP A 130 0.70 -7.85 -0.78
C ASP A 130 0.63 -9.27 -0.18
N VAL A 131 0.70 -9.37 1.14
CA VAL A 131 0.69 -10.64 1.89
C VAL A 131 -0.64 -10.84 2.61
N ASN A 132 -0.90 -10.08 3.66
CA ASN A 132 -2.05 -10.27 4.54
C ASN A 132 -3.37 -10.00 3.82
N ALA A 133 -3.52 -8.81 3.24
CA ALA A 133 -4.79 -8.43 2.61
C ALA A 133 -5.11 -9.30 1.38
N LYS A 134 -4.07 -9.77 0.69
CA LYS A 134 -4.18 -10.74 -0.39
C LYS A 134 -4.63 -12.12 0.11
N ASN A 135 -4.16 -12.55 1.28
CA ASN A 135 -4.60 -13.79 1.91
C ASN A 135 -6.09 -13.73 2.28
N VAL A 136 -6.52 -12.67 2.97
CA VAL A 136 -7.95 -12.45 3.27
C VAL A 136 -8.80 -12.50 2.00
N SER A 137 -8.34 -11.84 0.94
CA SER A 137 -9.06 -11.85 -0.35
C SER A 137 -9.24 -13.26 -0.94
N LYS A 138 -8.31 -14.19 -0.67
CA LYS A 138 -8.44 -15.60 -1.09
C LYS A 138 -9.45 -16.35 -0.23
N GLU A 139 -9.42 -16.17 1.09
CA GLU A 139 -10.36 -16.81 2.01
C GLU A 139 -11.80 -16.34 1.75
N LEU A 140 -12.03 -15.04 1.53
CA LEU A 140 -13.35 -14.53 1.13
C LEU A 140 -13.86 -15.18 -0.16
N LYS A 141 -12.98 -15.41 -1.12
CA LYS A 141 -13.31 -16.12 -2.36
C LYS A 141 -13.61 -17.60 -2.11
N ALA A 142 -12.96 -18.23 -1.13
CA ALA A 142 -13.26 -19.60 -0.72
C ALA A 142 -14.66 -19.69 -0.10
N VAL A 143 -15.03 -18.76 0.78
CA VAL A 143 -16.38 -18.64 1.35
C VAL A 143 -17.43 -18.46 0.24
N ASP A 144 -17.17 -17.58 -0.75
CA ASP A 144 -18.05 -17.41 -1.91
C ASP A 144 -18.27 -18.72 -2.69
N ASN A 145 -17.22 -19.52 -2.88
CA ASN A 145 -17.32 -20.80 -3.57
C ASN A 145 -18.12 -21.82 -2.76
N ARG A 146 -17.93 -21.88 -1.43
CA ARG A 146 -18.72 -22.75 -0.53
C ARG A 146 -20.19 -22.34 -0.51
N ARG A 147 -20.47 -21.04 -0.56
CA ARG A 147 -21.84 -20.52 -0.72
C ARG A 147 -22.47 -21.00 -2.03
N ASP A 148 -21.73 -20.95 -3.14
CA ASP A 148 -22.21 -21.44 -4.44
C ASP A 148 -22.51 -22.96 -4.41
N GLU A 149 -21.70 -23.74 -3.68
CA GLU A 149 -21.93 -25.17 -3.44
C GLU A 149 -23.21 -25.43 -2.63
N LEU A 150 -23.38 -24.71 -1.53
CA LEU A 150 -24.57 -24.77 -0.68
C LEU A 150 -25.84 -24.39 -1.46
N ASP A 151 -25.80 -23.30 -2.23
CA ASP A 151 -26.92 -22.88 -3.09
C ASP A 151 -27.30 -23.98 -4.09
N CYS A 152 -26.31 -24.64 -4.70
CA CYS A 152 -26.57 -25.76 -5.61
C CYS A 152 -27.22 -26.94 -4.89
N ALA A 153 -26.78 -27.27 -3.66
CA ALA A 153 -27.33 -28.37 -2.88
C ALA A 153 -28.76 -28.09 -2.43
N VAL A 154 -29.04 -26.89 -1.92
CA VAL A 154 -30.38 -26.45 -1.51
C VAL A 154 -31.37 -26.49 -2.68
N ASN A 155 -30.97 -25.98 -3.85
CA ASN A 155 -31.86 -25.98 -5.02
C ASN A 155 -32.06 -27.38 -5.62
N LYS A 156 -31.09 -28.30 -5.47
CA LYS A 156 -31.30 -29.71 -5.82
C LYS A 156 -32.27 -30.39 -4.86
N LEU A 157 -32.14 -30.15 -3.56
CA LEU A 157 -33.03 -30.71 -2.55
C LEU A 157 -34.49 -30.27 -2.76
N ARG A 158 -34.71 -29.01 -3.13
CA ARG A 158 -36.05 -28.51 -3.53
C ARG A 158 -36.72 -29.34 -4.64
N LYS A 159 -35.93 -29.91 -5.55
CA LYS A 159 -36.44 -30.74 -6.67
C LYS A 159 -36.57 -32.22 -6.30
N LYS A 160 -35.92 -32.68 -5.23
CA LYS A 160 -35.82 -34.08 -4.80
C LYS A 160 -35.87 -34.17 -3.27
N ALA A 161 -36.98 -33.73 -2.69
CA ALA A 161 -37.08 -33.50 -1.24
C ALA A 161 -36.95 -34.78 -0.40
N ASP A 162 -37.31 -35.94 -0.95
CA ASP A 162 -37.29 -37.22 -0.24
C ASP A 162 -36.01 -38.04 -0.47
N ASP A 163 -35.08 -37.53 -1.28
CA ASP A 163 -33.84 -38.23 -1.62
C ASP A 163 -32.82 -38.10 -0.46
N PRO A 164 -32.50 -39.20 0.25
CA PRO A 164 -31.60 -39.16 1.41
C PRO A 164 -30.17 -38.77 1.02
N GLU A 165 -29.71 -39.10 -0.20
CA GLU A 165 -28.39 -38.72 -0.69
C GLU A 165 -28.30 -37.20 -0.93
N VAL A 166 -29.40 -36.60 -1.40
CA VAL A 166 -29.47 -35.15 -1.61
C VAL A 166 -29.56 -34.39 -0.29
N LYS A 167 -30.23 -34.94 0.73
CA LYS A 167 -30.23 -34.39 2.10
C LYS A 167 -28.82 -34.40 2.70
N ALA A 168 -28.13 -35.55 2.66
CA ALA A 168 -26.76 -35.68 3.18
C ALA A 168 -25.79 -34.71 2.50
N ARG A 169 -25.90 -34.52 1.17
CA ARG A 169 -25.08 -33.54 0.44
C ARG A 169 -25.35 -32.09 0.85
N LYS A 170 -26.60 -31.73 1.16
CA LYS A 170 -26.92 -30.38 1.66
C LYS A 170 -26.28 -30.14 3.01
N GLU A 171 -26.38 -31.10 3.92
CA GLU A 171 -25.79 -31.01 5.25
C GLU A 171 -24.26 -30.89 5.19
N GLN A 172 -23.61 -31.70 4.34
CA GLN A 172 -22.16 -31.58 4.12
C GLN A 172 -21.76 -30.20 3.56
N ALA A 173 -22.52 -29.67 2.60
CA ALA A 173 -22.24 -28.36 2.01
C ALA A 173 -22.49 -27.21 3.00
N GLU A 174 -23.47 -27.36 3.89
CA GLU A 174 -23.77 -26.39 4.95
C GLU A 174 -22.69 -26.37 6.02
N ASN A 175 -22.24 -27.54 6.49
CA ASN A 175 -21.13 -27.64 7.45
C ASN A 175 -19.85 -27.02 6.86
N ALA A 176 -19.50 -27.38 5.62
CA ALA A 176 -18.33 -26.82 4.95
C ALA A 176 -18.43 -25.30 4.74
N PHE A 177 -19.64 -24.77 4.47
CA PHE A 177 -19.86 -23.33 4.36
C PHE A 177 -19.70 -22.63 5.71
N ASN A 178 -20.30 -23.16 6.77
CA ASN A 178 -20.24 -22.57 8.12
C ASN A 178 -18.82 -22.58 8.67
N GLU A 179 -18.08 -23.68 8.51
CA GLU A 179 -16.67 -23.78 8.92
C GLU A 179 -15.78 -22.76 8.19
N GLU A 180 -15.99 -22.59 6.88
CA GLU A 180 -15.24 -21.62 6.07
C GLU A 180 -15.60 -20.18 6.46
N LEU A 181 -16.89 -19.91 6.67
CA LEU A 181 -17.40 -18.60 7.06
C LEU A 181 -16.86 -18.18 8.43
N GLU A 182 -16.91 -19.06 9.42
CA GLU A 182 -16.39 -18.79 10.78
C GLU A 182 -14.88 -18.51 10.76
N ARG A 183 -14.12 -19.27 9.95
CA ARG A 183 -12.68 -19.05 9.78
C ARG A 183 -12.39 -17.69 9.15
N ALA A 184 -13.12 -17.35 8.08
CA ALA A 184 -12.95 -16.07 7.39
C ALA A 184 -13.39 -14.88 8.25
N ASP A 185 -14.45 -15.02 9.04
CA ASP A 185 -14.93 -13.98 9.95
C ASP A 185 -13.90 -13.64 11.05
N LYS A 186 -13.32 -14.68 11.69
CA LYS A 186 -12.22 -14.49 12.65
C LYS A 186 -11.01 -13.82 12.02
N LEU A 187 -10.62 -14.28 10.82
CA LEU A 187 -9.52 -13.68 10.08
C LEU A 187 -9.77 -12.21 9.73
N LEU A 188 -11.00 -11.84 9.38
CA LEU A 188 -11.36 -10.44 9.12
C LEU A 188 -11.19 -9.57 10.37
N ASP A 189 -11.65 -10.04 11.54
CA ASP A 189 -11.52 -9.28 12.78
C ASP A 189 -10.05 -9.03 13.15
N ASP A 190 -9.21 -10.05 13.00
CA ASP A 190 -7.78 -9.95 13.25
C ASP A 190 -7.09 -9.00 12.27
N GLU A 191 -7.42 -9.10 10.97
CA GLU A 191 -6.78 -8.30 9.94
C GLU A 191 -7.26 -6.84 9.91
N ILE A 192 -8.50 -6.57 10.33
CA ILE A 192 -8.98 -5.20 10.55
C ILE A 192 -8.15 -4.55 11.67
N LYS A 193 -7.95 -5.23 12.82
CA LYS A 193 -7.11 -4.73 13.91
C LYS A 193 -5.65 -4.56 13.48
N GLN A 194 -5.11 -5.55 12.75
CA GLN A 194 -3.73 -5.49 12.26
C GLN A 194 -3.53 -4.32 11.30
N SER A 195 -4.49 -4.04 10.41
CA SER A 195 -4.41 -2.91 9.50
C SER A 195 -4.34 -1.56 10.22
N GLN A 196 -5.10 -1.40 11.31
CA GLN A 196 -5.07 -0.19 12.14
C GLN A 196 -3.71 -0.03 12.81
N SER A 197 -3.14 -1.12 13.31
CA SER A 197 -1.80 -1.14 13.91
C SER A 197 -0.70 -0.77 12.91
N VAL A 198 -0.74 -1.35 11.71
CA VAL A 198 0.21 -1.06 10.62
C VAL A 198 0.15 0.41 10.22
N VAL A 199 -1.05 0.96 10.01
CA VAL A 199 -1.22 2.37 9.63
C VAL A 199 -0.74 3.29 10.75
N SER A 200 -1.13 3.02 12.00
CA SER A 200 -0.74 3.85 13.15
C SER A 200 0.77 3.89 13.32
N SER A 201 1.42 2.73 13.25
CA SER A 201 2.88 2.60 13.35
C SER A 201 3.59 3.32 12.19
N ALA A 202 3.08 3.17 10.97
CA ALA A 202 3.63 3.85 9.79
C ALA A 202 3.51 5.38 9.91
N MET A 203 2.41 5.89 10.44
CA MET A 203 2.21 7.34 10.62
C MET A 203 3.07 7.92 11.74
N ILE A 204 3.28 7.17 12.84
CA ILE A 204 4.26 7.55 13.87
C ILE A 204 5.66 7.63 13.25
N ALA A 205 6.09 6.59 12.53
CA ALA A 205 7.38 6.58 11.84
C ALA A 205 7.51 7.74 10.84
N TYR A 206 6.44 8.07 10.11
CA TYR A 206 6.42 9.21 9.21
C TYR A 206 6.70 10.52 9.95
N MET A 207 6.01 10.78 11.07
CA MET A 207 6.19 12.00 11.86
C MET A 207 7.63 12.12 12.39
N GLU A 208 8.18 11.04 12.93
CA GLU A 208 9.57 11.01 13.42
C GLU A 208 10.59 11.30 12.31
N VAL A 209 10.40 10.68 11.15
CA VAL A 209 11.31 10.85 10.00
C VAL A 209 11.25 12.28 9.47
N VAL A 210 10.06 12.87 9.39
CA VAL A 210 9.86 14.26 8.96
C VAL A 210 10.44 15.26 9.96
N GLU A 211 10.21 15.05 11.26
CA GLU A 211 10.79 15.88 12.31
C GLU A 211 12.32 15.86 12.26
N GLY A 212 12.91 14.66 12.20
CA GLY A 212 14.35 14.50 12.10
C GLY A 212 14.94 15.14 10.85
N TYR A 213 14.28 14.98 9.70
CA TYR A 213 14.69 15.62 8.45
C TYR A 213 14.66 17.15 8.56
N ASN A 214 13.56 17.72 9.03
CA ASN A 214 13.42 19.17 9.18
C ASN A 214 14.45 19.76 10.14
N GLY A 215 14.73 19.06 11.25
CA GLY A 215 15.77 19.46 12.21
C GLY A 215 17.16 19.50 11.58
N ARG A 216 17.56 18.45 10.84
CA ARG A 216 18.86 18.38 10.16
C ARG A 216 18.97 19.41 9.05
N MET A 217 17.92 19.57 8.24
CA MET A 217 17.86 20.58 7.18
C MET A 217 18.02 22.00 7.72
N LYS A 218 17.34 22.34 8.82
CA LYS A 218 17.49 23.63 9.50
C LYS A 218 18.94 23.91 9.91
N ASN A 219 19.65 22.90 10.40
CA ASN A 219 21.06 23.03 10.78
C ASN A 219 21.98 23.19 9.58
N ILE A 220 21.72 22.49 8.47
CA ILE A 220 22.50 22.60 7.24
C ILE A 220 22.39 23.99 6.62
N PHE A 221 21.18 24.56 6.57
CA PHE A 221 20.94 25.89 6.00
C PHE A 221 21.19 27.04 6.98
N LYS A 222 21.68 26.76 8.18
CA LYS A 222 22.07 27.81 9.12
C LYS A 222 23.29 28.53 8.53
N VAL A 223 23.06 29.72 7.98
CA VAL A 223 24.09 30.55 7.34
C VAL A 223 25.18 30.87 8.38
N PRO A 224 26.45 30.47 8.16
CA PRO A 224 27.55 31.08 8.88
C PRO A 224 27.55 32.55 8.51
N SER A 225 27.56 33.45 9.49
CA SER A 225 27.71 34.88 9.24
C SER A 225 28.94 35.10 8.36
N PHE A 226 28.69 35.39 7.08
CA PHE A 226 29.73 35.83 6.16
C PHE A 226 30.07 37.24 6.61
N ASN A 227 31.21 37.38 7.30
CA ASN A 227 31.78 38.70 7.52
C ASN A 227 32.16 39.22 6.13
N ALA A 228 31.36 40.17 5.65
CA ALA A 228 31.65 40.98 4.47
C ALA A 228 32.85 41.88 4.73
#